data_AF-A0A553JSI8-F1
#
_entry.id   AF-A0A553JSI8-F1
#
_cell.length_a   1.000
_cell.length_b   1.000
_cell.length_c   1.000
_cell.angle_alpha   90.00
_cell.angle_beta   90.00
_cell.angle_gamma   90.00
#
_symmetry.space_group_name_H-M   'P 1'
#
loop_
_entity.id
_entity.type
_entity.pdbx_description
1 polymer ?
#
loop_
_entity_poly.entity_id
_entity_poly.type
_entity_poly.pdbx_seq_one_letter_code
_entity_poly.pdbx_strand_id
1 'polypeptide(L)'
;MLINSIKQLIVEKLDVNVGYDEFDQTTPLFEGGLAMDSIVFTEFIVLLEKTFKIEFDDDALAVENFSNVEKIAETIAQHTR
;
A
#
# COMPACT_ATOMS: atom_id res chain seq x y z
N MET A 1 0.08 -3.45 13.55
CA MET A 1 0.51 -2.04 13.69
C MET A 1 0.71 -1.42 12.31
N LEU A 2 1.68 -1.89 11.52
CA LEU A 2 1.91 -1.44 10.13
C LEU A 2 0.67 -1.56 9.23
N ILE A 3 0.01 -2.72 9.22
CA ILE A 3 -1.18 -2.97 8.39
C ILE A 3 -2.26 -1.91 8.62
N ASN A 4 -2.62 -1.62 9.87
CA ASN A 4 -3.64 -0.62 10.19
C ASN A 4 -3.22 0.79 9.73
N SER A 5 -1.95 1.15 9.92
CA SER A 5 -1.43 2.44 9.44
C SER A 5 -1.49 2.55 7.92
N ILE A 6 -1.14 1.49 7.19
CA ILE A 6 -1.20 1.46 5.73
C ILE A 6 -2.65 1.54 5.25
N LYS A 7 -3.56 0.76 5.84
CA LYS A 7 -5.00 0.84 5.56
C LYS A 7 -5.55 2.25 5.79
N GLN A 8 -5.15 2.88 6.89
CA GLN A 8 -5.57 4.24 7.21
C GLN A 8 -5.02 5.27 6.21
N LEU A 9 -3.76 5.14 5.80
CA LEU A 9 -3.19 5.99 4.74
C LEU A 9 -3.96 5.85 3.43
N ILE A 10 -4.31 4.61 3.04
CA ILE A 10 -5.08 4.36 1.82
C ILE A 10 -6.40 5.14 1.86
N VAL A 11 -7.19 5.02 2.94
CA VAL A 11 -8.52 5.66 2.99
C VAL A 11 -8.50 7.16 3.29
N GLU A 12 -7.47 7.68 3.97
CA GLU A 12 -7.39 9.10 4.34
C GLU A 12 -6.61 9.96 3.34
N LYS A 13 -5.67 9.36 2.60
CA LYS A 13 -4.75 10.10 1.73
C LYS A 13 -4.92 9.77 0.26
N LEU A 14 -5.44 8.60 -0.09
CA LEU A 14 -5.71 8.26 -1.47
C LEU A 14 -7.19 8.50 -1.77
N ASP A 15 -7.47 8.91 -3.00
CA ASP A 15 -8.84 9.09 -3.50
C ASP A 15 -9.44 7.74 -3.89
N VAL A 16 -9.58 6.85 -2.90
CA VAL A 16 -10.20 5.53 -3.07
C VAL A 16 -11.60 5.57 -2.44
N ASN A 17 -12.62 5.21 -3.20
CA ASN A 17 -14.01 5.22 -2.73
C ASN A 17 -14.34 3.96 -1.89
N VAL A 18 -13.52 3.69 -0.87
CA VAL A 18 -13.59 2.53 0.01
C VAL A 18 -13.26 2.93 1.45
N GLY A 19 -14.06 2.46 2.40
CA GLY A 19 -13.90 2.67 3.83
C GLY A 19 -12.89 1.72 4.47
N TYR A 20 -12.36 2.10 5.64
CA TYR A 20 -11.34 1.33 6.37
C TYR A 20 -11.78 -0.11 6.68
N ASP A 21 -13.06 -0.32 6.96
CA ASP A 21 -13.63 -1.62 7.32
C ASP A 21 -14.20 -2.39 6.10
N GLU A 22 -14.12 -1.82 4.89
CA GLU A 22 -14.68 -2.44 3.67
C GLU A 22 -13.70 -3.37 2.95
N PHE A 23 -12.42 -3.38 3.36
CA PHE A 23 -11.40 -4.27 2.82
C PHE A 23 -10.51 -4.82 3.93
N ASP A 24 -9.93 -6.00 3.70
CA ASP A 24 -8.96 -6.62 4.59
C ASP A 24 -7.52 -6.45 4.09
N GLN A 25 -6.57 -6.95 4.87
CA GLN A 25 -5.15 -6.86 4.53
C GLN A 25 -4.74 -7.72 3.33
N THR A 26 -5.55 -8.71 2.97
CA THR A 26 -5.33 -9.64 1.87
C THR A 26 -6.07 -9.24 0.59
N THR A 27 -6.93 -8.21 0.68
CA THR A 27 -7.75 -7.72 -0.41
C THR A 27 -6.83 -7.17 -1.51
N PRO A 28 -7.03 -7.59 -2.78
CA PRO A 28 -6.24 -7.06 -3.88
C PRO A 28 -6.36 -5.54 -3.98
N LEU A 29 -5.25 -4.82 -4.09
CA LEU A 29 -5.29 -3.37 -4.29
C LEU A 29 -5.71 -2.99 -5.71
N PHE A 30 -5.37 -3.84 -6.68
CA PHE A 30 -5.64 -3.61 -8.10
C PHE A 30 -6.95 -4.31 -8.53
N GLU A 31 -6.91 -5.02 -9.65
CA GLU A 31 -8.07 -5.76 -10.18
C GLU A 31 -8.63 -6.74 -9.15
N GLY A 32 -9.97 -6.77 -9.02
CA GLY A 32 -10.68 -7.68 -8.13
C GLY A 32 -10.78 -7.24 -6.66
N GLY A 33 -10.30 -6.05 -6.30
CA GLY A 33 -10.47 -5.46 -4.97
C GLY A 33 -10.65 -3.95 -5.00
N LEU A 34 -9.66 -3.18 -4.54
CA LEU A 34 -9.76 -1.71 -4.46
C LEU A 34 -9.72 -1.01 -5.82
N ALA A 35 -9.41 -1.74 -6.90
CA ALA A 35 -9.32 -1.21 -8.26
C ALA A 35 -8.44 0.06 -8.34
N MET A 36 -7.32 0.05 -7.62
CA MET A 36 -6.36 1.14 -7.59
C MET A 36 -5.71 1.31 -8.96
N ASP A 37 -5.84 2.51 -9.53
CA ASP A 37 -5.20 2.86 -10.80
C ASP A 37 -3.70 3.14 -10.63
N SER A 38 -2.95 3.07 -11.73
CA SER A 38 -1.49 3.30 -11.75
C SER A 38 -1.05 4.67 -11.24
N ILE A 39 -1.89 5.69 -11.41
CA ILE A 39 -1.66 7.05 -10.90
C ILE A 39 -1.73 7.06 -9.37
N VAL A 40 -2.81 6.51 -8.81
CA VAL A 40 -3.03 6.41 -7.36
C VAL A 40 -1.95 5.53 -6.72
N PHE A 41 -1.57 4.45 -7.40
CA PHE A 41 -0.48 3.57 -6.97
C PHE A 41 0.84 4.32 -6.83
N THR A 42 1.22 5.12 -7.83
CA THR A 42 2.45 5.92 -7.79
C THR A 42 2.44 6.92 -6.63
N GLU A 43 1.30 7.59 -6.40
CA GLU A 43 1.13 8.50 -5.27
C GLU A 43 1.26 7.76 -3.92
N PHE A 44 0.69 6.56 -3.84
CA PHE A 44 0.77 5.73 -2.66
C PHE A 44 2.19 5.31 -2.33
N ILE A 45 3.00 4.92 -3.32
CA ILE A 45 4.43 4.61 -3.11
C ILE A 45 5.14 5.79 -2.47
N VAL A 46 5.01 6.97 -3.08
CA VAL A 46 5.63 8.21 -2.60
C VAL A 46 5.18 8.56 -1.18
N LEU A 47 3.91 8.28 -0.84
CA LEU A 47 3.37 8.48 0.50
C LEU A 47 3.99 7.51 1.52
N LEU A 48 4.15 6.23 1.16
CA LEU A 48 4.78 5.22 2.01
C LEU A 48 6.24 5.57 2.28
N GLU A 49 7.02 5.91 1.26
CA GLU A 49 8.42 6.33 1.39
C GLU A 49 8.57 7.51 2.33
N LYS A 50 7.73 8.55 2.17
CA LYS A 50 7.74 9.72 3.05
C LYS A 50 7.33 9.40 4.49
N THR A 51 6.34 8.54 4.66
CA THR A 51 5.77 8.21 5.98
C THR A 51 6.70 7.32 6.78
N PHE A 52 7.27 6.30 6.14
CA PHE A 52 8.14 5.30 6.78
C PHE A 52 9.62 5.66 6.66
N LYS A 53 9.97 6.73 5.93
CA LYS A 53 11.35 7.18 5.66
C LYS A 53 12.21 6.07 5.06
N ILE A 54 11.64 5.41 4.07
CA ILE A 54 12.27 4.34 3.27
C ILE A 54 12.31 4.78 1.81
N GLU A 55 13.10 4.06 1.02
CA GLU A 55 13.17 4.20 -0.44
C GLU A 55 13.04 2.78 -1.00
N PHE A 56 12.09 2.57 -1.92
CA PHE A 56 11.90 1.27 -2.55
C PHE A 56 12.76 1.17 -3.80
N ASP A 57 13.45 0.05 -3.97
CA ASP A 57 14.15 -0.27 -5.21
C ASP A 57 13.22 -0.92 -6.25
N ASP A 58 13.67 -0.99 -7.51
CA ASP A 58 12.88 -1.56 -8.61
C ASP A 58 12.41 -3.00 -8.31
N ASP A 59 13.21 -3.77 -7.56
CA ASP A 59 12.89 -5.14 -7.15
C ASP A 59 11.77 -5.16 -6.08
N ALA A 60 11.81 -4.25 -5.10
CA ALA A 60 10.75 -4.08 -4.13
C ALA A 60 9.45 -3.63 -4.79
N LEU A 61 9.52 -2.74 -5.79
CA LEU A 61 8.38 -2.18 -6.53
C LEU A 61 7.67 -3.18 -7.48
N ALA A 62 8.04 -4.45 -7.45
CA ALA A 62 7.31 -5.49 -8.15
C ALA A 62 5.82 -5.53 -7.73
N VAL A 63 4.93 -5.64 -8.72
CA VAL A 63 3.46 -5.69 -8.51
C VAL A 63 3.05 -6.76 -7.49
N GLU A 64 3.79 -7.87 -7.42
CA GLU A 64 3.54 -8.96 -6.46
C GLU A 64 3.70 -8.50 -5.00
N ASN A 65 4.69 -7.65 -4.73
CA ASN A 65 4.98 -7.08 -3.40
C ASN A 65 3.97 -5.99 -3.00
N PHE A 66 3.23 -5.46 -3.96
CA PHE A 66 2.21 -4.44 -3.77
C PHE A 66 0.79 -4.92 -4.06
N SER A 67 0.60 -6.24 -4.15
CA SER A 67 -0.68 -6.85 -4.50
C SER A 67 -1.77 -6.63 -3.43
N ASN A 68 -1.39 -6.57 -2.16
CA ASN A 68 -2.27 -6.32 -1.02
C ASN A 68 -1.52 -5.63 0.14
N VAL A 69 -2.25 -5.18 1.16
CA VAL A 69 -1.67 -4.43 2.29
C VAL A 69 -0.69 -5.27 3.10
N GLU A 70 -0.93 -6.59 3.22
CA GLU A 70 -0.03 -7.50 3.93
C GLU A 70 1.35 -7.55 3.28
N LYS A 71 1.41 -7.72 1.96
CA LYS A 71 2.66 -7.72 1.18
C LYS A 71 3.42 -6.40 1.27
N ILE A 72 2.70 -5.28 1.29
CA ILE A 72 3.29 -3.96 1.48
C ILE A 72 3.90 -3.83 2.88
N ALA A 73 3.17 -4.28 3.90
CA ALA A 73 3.67 -4.26 5.28
C ALA A 73 4.93 -5.12 5.43
N GLU A 74 4.98 -6.29 4.78
CA GLU A 74 6.17 -7.14 4.71
C GLU A 74 7.34 -6.40 4.04
N THR A 75 7.09 -5.77 2.89
CA THR A 75 8.09 -5.02 2.12
C THR A 75 8.67 -3.86 2.93
N ILE A 76 7.82 -3.08 3.60
CA ILE A 76 8.24 -1.98 4.48
C ILE A 76 9.07 -2.52 5.66
N ALA A 77 8.61 -3.59 6.30
CA ALA A 77 9.30 -4.18 7.45
C ALA A 77 10.71 -4.70 7.10
N GLN A 78 10.95 -5.08 5.84
CA GLN A 78 12.28 -5.45 5.37
C GLN A 78 13.22 -4.25 5.22
N HIS A 79 12.68 -3.06 4.90
CA HIS A 79 13.45 -1.84 4.68
C HIS A 79 13.66 -1.02 5.97
N THR A 80 12.74 -1.07 6.94
CA THR A 80 12.81 -0.29 8.20
C THR A 80 13.64 -0.99 9.29
N ARG A 81 14.74 -1.66 8.95
CA ARG A 81 15.55 -2.44 9.91
C ARG A 81 16.65 -1.65 10.62
#